data_AF-A0AAV3AUX4-F1
#
_entry.id   AF-A0AAV3AUX4-F1
#
_cell.length_a   1.000
_cell.length_b   1.000
_cell.length_c   1.000
_cell.angle_alpha   90.00
_cell.angle_beta   90.00
_cell.angle_gamma   90.00
#
_symmetry.space_group_name_H-M   'P 1'
#
loop_
_entity.id
_entity.type
_entity.pdbx_description
1 polymer ?
#
loop_
_entity_poly.entity_id
_entity_poly.type
_entity_poly.pdbx_seq_one_letter_code
_entity_poly.pdbx_strand_id
1 'polypeptide(L)'
;MRLSPRATMPEIICRRCSGVCSNKAQEMGVRIPRPLGQGPSRFIPEEEILQVGNEEANMHSVFADAFSDMGRLDNITLVMVFHPQYLGSFLKTQHYLLQMDGPLPACYQHYIGIMAAARHQCTYLVNLHVNDFIHSGGDQKWLNGLDNAPQKLRNLGELNKLLAHRPWLITKEHIEQLLKTGEHSWSLAELIHAVVLLAHYHSLASFTFGCGISPEIHNDGGHTFRPPSVSNYCICDITNGNHGGEDGHHITGSVGLDSSCEVEVLMEKMKQLQECRDEEEASQEEMATRFEREKTESMLAFATDEDLSPAREVSKHFEDTSYGYKDFSRRRMHVPTFRVQDFSWEDHGYSLVNRLYPDVGQLLDEKFHIAYNLTYNTMAMHNDVDTSTLRRAIWNYVHCMFGIRYDDYDYGEINQLLDRSFKVYIKNVVCSPEKTTKRMYDSFWRQFKHSEKVHVNLLLMEARMQAELLYALRAITWYMT
;
A
#
# COMPACT_ATOMS: atom_id res chain seq x y z
N MET A 1 29.50 12.98 2.79
CA MET A 1 28.13 13.51 2.99
C MET A 1 28.24 14.89 3.61
N ARG A 2 27.88 15.95 2.88
CA ARG A 2 27.68 17.29 3.43
C ARG A 2 26.24 17.36 3.94
N LEU A 3 26.09 17.83 5.17
CA LEU A 3 24.81 17.96 5.88
C LEU A 3 23.92 18.96 5.14
N SER A 4 22.68 18.56 4.85
CA SER A 4 21.64 19.46 4.34
C SER A 4 21.15 20.36 5.49
N PRO A 5 20.94 21.67 5.26
CA PRO A 5 20.38 22.59 6.26
C PRO A 5 18.94 22.27 6.69
N ARG A 6 18.27 21.33 6.01
CA ARG A 6 16.88 20.90 6.29
C ARG A 6 16.77 19.84 7.39
N ALA A 7 17.88 19.27 7.86
CA ALA A 7 17.86 18.23 8.89
C ALA A 7 17.66 18.81 10.30
N THR A 8 16.47 18.63 10.87
CA THR A 8 16.25 18.81 12.31
C THR A 8 16.77 17.57 13.03
N MET A 9 17.96 17.71 13.63
CA MET A 9 18.86 16.68 14.20
C MET A 9 19.91 16.15 13.20
N PRO A 10 21.17 15.93 13.62
CA PRO A 10 22.20 15.37 12.73
C PRO A 10 21.79 13.96 12.30
N GLU A 11 21.36 13.84 11.05
CA GLU A 11 20.97 12.59 10.42
C GLU A 11 22.11 11.57 10.43
N ILE A 12 21.73 10.33 10.75
CA ILE A 12 22.51 9.11 10.58
C ILE A 12 23.82 9.10 11.40
N ILE A 13 23.69 8.80 12.70
CA ILE A 13 24.76 8.05 13.36
C ILE A 13 24.77 6.67 12.71
N CYS A 14 25.57 6.50 11.66
CA CYS A 14 25.97 5.20 11.14
C CYS A 14 26.32 4.29 12.32
N ARG A 15 25.91 3.01 12.35
CA ARG A 15 26.33 2.08 13.43
C ARG A 15 27.86 2.10 13.63
N ARG A 16 28.64 2.41 12.59
CA ARG A 16 30.10 2.66 12.62
C ARG A 16 30.53 4.01 13.23
N CYS A 17 29.73 5.06 13.12
CA CYS A 17 29.96 6.38 13.74
C CYS A 17 29.46 6.46 15.20
N SER A 18 28.67 5.46 15.65
CA SER A 18 28.11 5.42 17.00
C SER A 18 29.15 5.49 18.11
N GLY A 19 30.32 4.87 17.92
CA GLY A 19 31.41 4.90 18.91
C GLY A 19 32.01 6.29 19.12
N VAL A 20 32.05 7.14 18.09
CA VAL A 20 32.72 8.46 18.16
C VAL A 20 31.74 9.56 18.59
N CYS A 21 30.49 9.51 18.14
CA CYS A 21 29.45 10.45 18.56
C CYS A 21 28.92 10.15 19.98
N SER A 22 28.96 8.89 20.43
CA SER A 22 28.42 8.52 21.74
C SER A 22 29.19 9.13 22.92
N ASN A 23 30.52 9.23 22.82
CA ASN A 23 31.33 9.76 23.92
C ASN A 23 31.11 11.27 24.12
N LYS A 24 31.09 12.06 23.03
CA LYS A 24 30.82 13.50 23.10
C LYS A 24 29.37 13.83 23.48
N ALA A 25 28.39 13.04 23.03
CA ALA A 25 26.98 13.25 23.37
C ALA A 25 26.71 12.95 24.86
N GLN A 26 27.36 11.91 25.41
CA GLN A 26 27.27 11.58 26.84
C GLN A 26 27.94 12.65 27.73
N GLU A 27 29.08 13.20 27.30
CA GLU A 27 29.74 14.33 27.99
C GLU A 27 28.86 15.60 28.01
N MET A 28 27.99 15.80 27.02
CA MET A 28 27.04 16.92 26.95
C MET A 28 25.65 16.61 27.55
N GLY A 29 25.46 15.45 28.19
CA GLY A 29 24.18 15.06 28.80
C GLY A 29 23.05 14.77 27.80
N VAL A 30 23.37 14.61 26.51
CA VAL A 30 22.40 14.34 25.45
C VAL A 30 22.08 12.84 25.41
N ARG A 31 20.81 12.48 25.60
CA ARG A 31 20.36 11.09 25.49
C ARG A 31 20.31 10.69 24.01
N ILE A 32 21.04 9.63 23.65
CA ILE A 32 21.06 9.12 22.28
C ILE A 32 19.84 8.21 22.07
N PRO A 33 18.95 8.52 21.09
CA PRO A 33 17.83 7.65 20.77
C PRO A 33 18.34 6.33 20.19
N ARG A 34 17.81 5.22 20.68
CA ARG A 34 18.10 3.87 20.17
C ARG A 34 16.93 3.38 19.31
N PRO A 35 17.16 2.87 18.09
CA PRO A 35 16.09 2.30 17.28
C PRO A 35 15.36 1.17 18.02
N LEU A 36 14.03 1.16 17.94
CA LEU A 36 13.19 0.06 18.48
C LEU A 36 13.01 -1.08 17.47
N GLY A 37 13.12 -0.80 16.17
CA GLY A 37 12.99 -1.77 15.09
C GLY A 37 14.34 -2.36 14.65
N GLN A 38 14.29 -3.56 14.07
CA GLN A 38 15.41 -4.22 13.41
C GLN A 38 15.44 -3.89 11.90
N GLY A 39 15.28 -2.62 11.53
CA GLY A 39 15.30 -2.19 10.13
C GLY A 39 13.96 -1.69 9.55
N PRO A 40 13.90 -1.48 8.22
CA PRO A 40 12.78 -0.78 7.56
C PRO A 40 11.44 -1.53 7.56
N SER A 41 11.46 -2.84 7.75
CA SER A 41 10.27 -3.70 7.81
C SER A 41 10.31 -4.59 9.06
N ARG A 42 9.14 -4.89 9.62
CA ARG A 42 8.95 -5.90 10.68
C ARG A 42 8.73 -7.31 10.12
N PHE A 43 8.54 -7.44 8.81
CA PHE A 43 8.25 -8.70 8.13
C PHE A 43 9.47 -9.25 7.39
N ILE A 44 10.38 -8.38 6.96
CA ILE A 44 11.54 -8.70 6.13
C ILE A 44 12.82 -8.44 6.93
N PRO A 45 13.79 -9.37 6.96
CA PRO A 45 15.08 -9.16 7.61
C PRO A 45 15.85 -7.94 7.06
N GLU A 46 16.51 -7.18 7.94
CA GLU A 46 17.27 -5.97 7.58
C GLU A 46 18.36 -6.28 6.54
N GLU A 47 19.01 -7.43 6.68
CA GLU A 47 20.13 -7.84 5.85
C GLU A 47 19.73 -8.02 4.39
N GLU A 48 18.52 -8.53 4.12
CA GLU A 48 18.03 -8.73 2.76
C GLU A 48 17.73 -7.40 2.05
N ILE A 49 17.20 -6.42 2.78
CA ILE A 49 16.93 -5.07 2.24
C ILE A 49 18.25 -4.36 1.91
N LEU A 50 19.25 -4.46 2.80
CA LEU A 50 20.54 -3.80 2.63
C LEU A 50 21.40 -4.43 1.54
N GLN A 51 21.26 -5.73 1.26
CA GLN A 51 22.01 -6.40 0.19
C GLN A 51 21.65 -5.83 -1.18
N VAL A 52 20.36 -5.70 -1.49
CA VAL A 52 19.90 -5.20 -2.80
C VAL A 52 20.39 -3.78 -3.08
N GLY A 53 20.36 -2.90 -2.06
CA GLY A 53 20.81 -1.52 -2.21
C GLY A 53 22.30 -1.35 -2.53
N ASN A 54 23.12 -2.40 -2.38
CA ASN A 54 24.57 -2.35 -2.64
C ASN A 54 24.97 -3.01 -3.98
N GLU A 55 24.09 -3.78 -4.61
CA GLU A 55 24.45 -4.62 -5.77
C GLU A 55 24.29 -3.90 -7.11
N GLU A 56 23.45 -2.87 -7.19
CA GLU A 56 23.12 -2.18 -8.43
C GLU A 56 23.69 -0.75 -8.50
N ALA A 57 24.61 -0.50 -9.44
CA ALA A 57 25.25 0.82 -9.62
C ALA A 57 24.25 1.97 -9.88
N ASN A 58 23.09 1.68 -10.48
CA ASN A 58 22.04 2.66 -10.76
C ASN A 58 21.23 3.05 -9.51
N MET A 59 21.28 2.25 -8.43
CA MET A 59 20.56 2.58 -7.20
C MET A 59 21.19 3.72 -6.43
N HIS A 60 22.51 3.90 -6.54
CA HIS A 60 23.18 5.04 -5.91
C HIS A 60 22.70 6.39 -6.46
N SER A 61 22.44 6.50 -7.77
CA SER A 61 21.82 7.71 -8.35
C SER A 61 20.39 7.88 -7.89
N VAL A 62 19.56 6.83 -7.96
CA VAL A 62 18.15 6.89 -7.51
C VAL A 62 18.05 7.31 -6.04
N PHE A 63 18.91 6.78 -5.17
CA PHE A 63 18.96 7.18 -3.75
C PHE A 63 19.49 8.60 -3.56
N ALA A 64 20.49 9.03 -4.32
CA ALA A 64 21.02 10.38 -4.24
C ALA A 64 19.97 11.42 -4.66
N ASP A 65 19.20 11.13 -5.71
CA ASP A 65 18.12 11.97 -6.20
C ASP A 65 16.96 11.99 -5.19
N ALA A 66 16.51 10.81 -4.74
CA ALA A 66 15.48 10.68 -3.72
C ALA A 66 15.82 11.43 -2.42
N PHE A 67 17.08 11.31 -1.96
CA PHE A 67 17.57 12.03 -0.79
C PHE A 67 17.68 13.54 -1.03
N SER A 68 18.06 13.96 -2.24
CA SER A 68 18.14 15.38 -2.60
C SER A 68 16.77 16.04 -2.61
N ASP A 69 15.76 15.33 -3.12
CA ASP A 69 14.40 15.83 -3.27
C ASP A 69 13.60 15.77 -1.97
N MET A 70 13.66 14.64 -1.25
CA MET A 70 12.87 14.41 -0.04
C MET A 70 13.62 14.79 1.25
N GLY A 71 14.92 15.06 1.17
CA GLY A 71 15.78 15.32 2.32
C GLY A 71 16.06 14.10 3.21
N ARG A 72 15.41 12.96 2.96
CA ARG A 72 15.58 11.70 3.68
C ARG A 72 15.15 10.50 2.83
N LEU A 73 15.67 9.32 3.15
CA LEU A 73 15.18 8.04 2.62
C LEU A 73 14.28 7.39 3.68
N ASP A 74 12.99 7.34 3.41
CA ASP A 74 12.02 6.74 4.32
C ASP A 74 11.99 5.20 4.20
N ASN A 75 11.42 4.53 5.20
CA ASN A 75 11.38 3.07 5.23
C ASN A 75 10.58 2.45 4.07
N ILE A 76 9.62 3.17 3.50
CA ILE A 76 8.89 2.73 2.28
C ILE A 76 9.86 2.65 1.10
N THR A 77 10.62 3.72 0.88
CA THR A 77 11.65 3.82 -0.17
C THR A 77 12.69 2.71 -0.02
N LEU A 78 13.11 2.44 1.22
CA LEU A 78 14.07 1.38 1.52
C LEU A 78 13.51 -0.02 1.21
N VAL A 79 12.21 -0.28 1.40
CA VAL A 79 11.63 -1.59 1.03
C VAL A 79 11.35 -1.69 -0.47
N MET A 80 10.98 -0.59 -1.13
CA MET A 80 10.79 -0.58 -2.59
C MET A 80 12.10 -0.80 -3.37
N VAL A 81 13.26 -0.81 -2.70
CA VAL A 81 14.59 -1.13 -3.27
C VAL A 81 14.61 -2.46 -4.02
N PHE A 82 13.80 -3.44 -3.61
CA PHE A 82 13.69 -4.73 -4.30
C PHE A 82 13.29 -4.61 -5.77
N HIS A 83 12.67 -3.48 -6.16
CA HIS A 83 12.17 -3.23 -7.51
C HIS A 83 12.55 -1.83 -8.01
N PRO A 84 13.82 -1.60 -8.40
CA PRO A 84 14.34 -0.27 -8.73
C PRO A 84 13.60 0.43 -9.87
N GLN A 85 13.18 -0.33 -10.89
CA GLN A 85 12.39 0.20 -12.01
C GLN A 85 11.06 0.80 -11.52
N TYR A 86 10.38 0.11 -10.62
CA TYR A 86 9.15 0.61 -10.02
C TYR A 86 9.43 1.79 -9.08
N LEU A 87 10.46 1.68 -8.22
CA LEU A 87 10.86 2.73 -7.29
C LEU A 87 11.11 4.07 -8.00
N GLY A 88 11.80 4.07 -9.14
CA GLY A 88 12.04 5.28 -9.92
C GLY A 88 10.74 5.97 -10.37
N SER A 89 9.77 5.19 -10.88
CA SER A 89 8.46 5.71 -11.28
C SER A 89 7.64 6.21 -10.08
N PHE A 90 7.68 5.49 -8.96
CA PHE A 90 7.03 5.88 -7.71
C PHE A 90 7.55 7.24 -7.20
N LEU A 91 8.89 7.40 -7.11
CA LEU A 91 9.51 8.63 -6.62
C LEU A 91 9.22 9.82 -7.55
N LYS A 92 9.31 9.62 -8.87
CA LYS A 92 8.97 10.65 -9.87
C LYS A 92 7.52 11.11 -9.71
N THR A 93 6.59 10.17 -9.52
CA THR A 93 5.17 10.47 -9.27
C THR A 93 4.98 11.23 -7.96
N GLN A 94 5.61 10.78 -6.87
CA GLN A 94 5.48 11.41 -5.56
C GLN A 94 6.05 12.85 -5.54
N HIS A 95 7.21 13.06 -6.17
CA HIS A 95 7.81 14.38 -6.34
C HIS A 95 6.85 15.33 -7.07
N TYR A 96 6.24 14.89 -8.17
CA TYR A 96 5.29 15.73 -8.91
C TYR A 96 4.02 16.05 -8.11
N LEU A 97 3.48 15.08 -7.37
CA LEU A 97 2.24 15.27 -6.63
C LEU A 97 2.36 16.21 -5.42
N LEU A 98 3.55 16.30 -4.80
CA LEU A 98 3.77 16.99 -3.53
C LEU A 98 4.74 18.19 -3.59
N GLN A 99 5.66 18.21 -4.55
CA GLN A 99 6.76 19.19 -4.57
C GLN A 99 6.68 20.15 -5.76
N MET A 100 6.04 19.75 -6.85
CA MET A 100 5.86 20.60 -8.02
C MET A 100 4.65 21.53 -7.85
N ASP A 101 4.71 22.68 -8.53
CA ASP A 101 3.58 23.61 -8.60
C ASP A 101 2.35 22.89 -9.18
N GLY A 102 1.24 22.92 -8.44
CA GLY A 102 0.01 22.22 -8.80
C GLY A 102 -1.23 23.02 -8.41
N PRO A 103 -2.43 22.48 -8.71
CA PRO A 103 -3.70 23.15 -8.41
C PRO A 103 -3.92 23.44 -6.92
N LEU A 104 -3.32 22.64 -6.03
CA LEU A 104 -3.48 22.74 -4.58
C LEU A 104 -2.24 23.32 -3.90
N PRO A 105 -2.41 24.16 -2.84
CA PRO A 105 -1.30 24.57 -1.99
C PRO A 105 -0.63 23.38 -1.29
N ALA A 106 0.68 23.44 -1.07
CA ALA A 106 1.45 22.35 -0.44
C ALA A 106 0.87 21.86 0.90
N CYS A 107 0.46 22.77 1.80
CA CYS A 107 -0.15 22.39 3.07
C CYS A 107 -1.50 21.67 2.89
N TYR A 108 -2.26 21.96 1.83
CA TYR A 108 -3.49 21.21 1.51
C TYR A 108 -3.14 19.81 1.02
N GLN A 109 -2.11 19.67 0.17
CA GLN A 109 -1.66 18.38 -0.35
C GLN A 109 -1.28 17.42 0.80
N HIS A 110 -0.44 17.88 1.75
CA HIS A 110 -0.07 17.05 2.89
C HIS A 110 -1.24 16.78 3.84
N TYR A 111 -2.14 17.74 4.07
CA TYR A 111 -3.32 17.49 4.92
C TYR A 111 -4.30 16.49 4.28
N ILE A 112 -4.46 16.50 2.94
CA ILE A 112 -5.21 15.47 2.22
C ILE A 112 -4.53 14.10 2.39
N GLY A 113 -3.21 14.03 2.34
CA GLY A 113 -2.45 12.82 2.67
C GLY A 113 -2.72 12.29 4.08
N ILE A 114 -2.78 13.19 5.09
CA ILE A 114 -3.19 12.84 6.47
C ILE A 114 -4.61 12.25 6.48
N MET A 115 -5.56 12.93 5.84
CA MET A 115 -6.97 12.50 5.79
C MET A 115 -7.12 11.12 5.15
N ALA A 116 -6.40 10.87 4.06
CA ALA A 116 -6.41 9.59 3.34
C ALA A 116 -5.78 8.47 4.18
N ALA A 117 -4.56 8.66 4.67
CA ALA A 117 -3.85 7.67 5.48
C ALA A 117 -4.60 7.32 6.77
N ALA A 118 -5.29 8.30 7.36
CA ALA A 118 -6.08 8.09 8.58
C ALA A 118 -7.27 7.15 8.38
N ARG A 119 -7.86 7.05 7.16
CA ARG A 119 -8.94 6.09 6.85
C ARG A 119 -8.58 4.64 7.16
N HIS A 120 -7.30 4.31 7.05
CA HIS A 120 -6.74 2.98 7.38
C HIS A 120 -5.94 2.97 8.68
N GLN A 121 -6.09 4.01 9.50
CA GLN A 121 -5.35 4.18 10.75
C GLN A 121 -3.83 4.02 10.57
N CYS A 122 -3.30 4.47 9.43
CA CYS A 122 -1.89 4.31 9.06
C CYS A 122 -1.05 5.42 9.71
N THR A 123 -0.64 5.21 10.96
CA THR A 123 0.13 6.19 11.74
C THR A 123 1.46 6.56 11.09
N TYR A 124 2.10 5.61 10.40
CA TYR A 124 3.35 5.85 9.66
C TYR A 124 3.17 6.97 8.61
N LEU A 125 2.17 6.84 7.74
CA LEU A 125 1.90 7.82 6.68
C LEU A 125 1.35 9.14 7.25
N VAL A 126 0.51 9.07 8.28
CA VAL A 126 0.05 10.29 8.96
C VAL A 126 1.24 11.10 9.49
N ASN A 127 2.19 10.45 10.19
CA ASN A 127 3.36 11.14 10.73
C ASN A 127 4.29 11.68 9.64
N LEU A 128 4.42 10.95 8.52
CA LEU A 128 5.15 11.42 7.34
C LEU A 128 4.61 12.77 6.87
N HIS A 129 3.30 12.89 6.71
CA HIS A 129 2.66 14.12 6.27
C HIS A 129 2.56 15.21 7.33
N VAL A 130 2.42 14.88 8.62
CA VAL A 130 2.35 15.88 9.70
C VAL A 130 3.59 16.76 9.69
N ASN A 131 4.77 16.16 9.54
CA ASN A 131 6.02 16.91 9.48
C ASN A 131 6.02 17.84 8.27
N ASP A 132 5.75 17.33 7.07
CA ASP A 132 5.79 18.13 5.85
C ASP A 132 4.68 19.20 5.79
N PHE A 133 3.52 18.94 6.38
CA PHE A 133 2.44 19.90 6.56
C PHE A 133 2.88 21.11 7.40
N ILE A 134 3.59 20.88 8.50
CA ILE A 134 4.11 21.97 9.35
C ILE A 134 5.19 22.75 8.61
N HIS A 135 6.11 22.06 7.92
CA HIS A 135 7.19 22.71 7.17
C HIS A 135 6.68 23.54 5.99
N SER A 136 5.56 23.14 5.38
CA SER A 136 4.89 23.89 4.31
C SER A 136 4.00 25.04 4.82
N GLY A 137 4.07 25.37 6.11
CA GLY A 137 3.35 26.50 6.72
C GLY A 137 1.89 26.21 7.07
N GLY A 138 1.52 24.93 7.19
CA GLY A 138 0.20 24.51 7.64
C GLY A 138 -0.12 24.96 9.07
N ASP A 139 -1.38 25.35 9.32
CA ASP A 139 -1.84 25.71 10.67
C ASP A 139 -1.95 24.45 11.53
N GLN A 140 -1.09 24.37 12.55
CA GLN A 140 -1.03 23.25 13.50
C GLN A 140 -2.37 22.96 14.18
N LYS A 141 -3.29 23.94 14.26
CA LYS A 141 -4.64 23.71 14.81
C LYS A 141 -5.40 22.63 14.04
N TRP A 142 -5.16 22.47 12.74
CA TRP A 142 -5.82 21.45 11.92
C TRP A 142 -5.44 20.02 12.36
N LEU A 143 -4.29 19.87 13.03
CA LEU A 143 -3.81 18.59 13.54
C LEU A 143 -4.54 18.15 14.83
N ASN A 144 -5.30 19.04 15.45
CA ASN A 144 -6.12 18.72 16.63
C ASN A 144 -7.48 18.10 16.27
N GLY A 145 -7.78 17.98 14.99
CA GLY A 145 -8.96 17.28 14.48
C GLY A 145 -9.55 17.95 13.25
N LEU A 146 -10.33 17.18 12.47
CA LEU A 146 -10.91 17.63 11.20
C LEU A 146 -11.79 18.88 11.35
N ASP A 147 -12.45 19.04 12.51
CA ASP A 147 -13.26 20.24 12.83
C ASP A 147 -12.46 21.55 12.84
N ASN A 148 -11.14 21.48 12.99
CA ASN A 148 -10.27 22.65 12.95
C ASN A 148 -9.75 22.97 11.55
N ALA A 149 -9.99 22.09 10.55
CA ALA A 149 -9.57 22.30 9.17
C ALA A 149 -10.56 23.20 8.40
N PRO A 150 -10.12 23.85 7.30
CA PRO A 150 -10.99 24.65 6.45
C PRO A 150 -12.18 23.84 5.94
N GLN A 151 -13.35 24.48 5.83
CA GLN A 151 -14.56 23.82 5.36
C GLN A 151 -14.38 23.17 3.98
N LYS A 152 -13.57 23.77 3.09
CA LYS A 152 -13.23 23.19 1.79
C LYS A 152 -12.64 21.78 1.91
N LEU A 153 -11.72 21.55 2.85
CA LEU A 153 -11.12 20.23 3.11
C LEU A 153 -12.11 19.30 3.83
N ARG A 154 -12.90 19.81 4.77
CA ARG A 154 -13.95 19.00 5.44
C ARG A 154 -14.96 18.44 4.44
N ASN A 155 -15.37 19.23 3.45
CA ASN A 155 -16.29 18.78 2.40
C ASN A 155 -15.77 17.58 1.60
N LEU A 156 -14.44 17.40 1.52
CA LEU A 156 -13.81 16.25 0.86
C LEU A 156 -13.97 14.93 1.64
N GLY A 157 -14.36 15.00 2.92
CA GLY A 157 -14.44 13.86 3.83
C GLY A 157 -15.35 12.71 3.33
N GLU A 158 -16.50 13.04 2.74
CA GLU A 158 -17.41 12.02 2.20
C GLU A 158 -16.77 11.26 1.04
N LEU A 159 -16.18 11.99 0.07
CA LEU A 159 -15.51 11.37 -1.07
C LEU A 159 -14.30 10.54 -0.64
N ASN A 160 -13.50 11.03 0.31
CA ASN A 160 -12.39 10.29 0.93
C ASN A 160 -12.86 8.95 1.52
N LYS A 161 -13.91 8.97 2.35
CA LYS A 161 -14.51 7.78 2.95
C LYS A 161 -14.99 6.77 1.91
N LEU A 162 -15.66 7.23 0.86
CA LEU A 162 -16.16 6.35 -0.19
C LEU A 162 -15.02 5.75 -1.01
N LEU A 163 -14.05 6.56 -1.44
CA LEU A 163 -12.86 6.10 -2.15
C LEU A 163 -12.12 4.99 -1.40
N ALA A 164 -11.80 5.21 -0.12
CA ALA A 164 -10.99 4.29 0.68
C ALA A 164 -11.63 2.91 0.92
N HIS A 165 -12.96 2.79 0.81
CA HIS A 165 -13.65 1.61 1.34
C HIS A 165 -14.72 1.04 0.41
N ARG A 166 -15.45 1.88 -0.32
CA ARG A 166 -16.58 1.49 -1.19
C ARG A 166 -16.68 2.42 -2.41
N PRO A 167 -15.65 2.46 -3.27
CA PRO A 167 -15.58 3.43 -4.37
C PRO A 167 -16.74 3.29 -5.37
N TRP A 168 -17.34 2.11 -5.48
CA TRP A 168 -18.53 1.87 -6.31
C TRP A 168 -19.79 2.64 -5.88
N LEU A 169 -19.81 3.26 -4.69
CA LEU A 169 -20.89 4.12 -4.22
C LEU A 169 -20.72 5.59 -4.61
N ILE A 170 -19.59 5.96 -5.21
CA ILE A 170 -19.38 7.33 -5.69
C ILE A 170 -20.33 7.58 -6.86
N THR A 171 -21.05 8.70 -6.77
CA THR A 171 -22.02 9.14 -7.77
C THR A 171 -21.73 10.58 -8.20
N LYS A 172 -22.34 11.02 -9.29
CA LYS A 172 -22.19 12.40 -9.77
C LYS A 172 -22.63 13.44 -8.74
N GLU A 173 -23.60 13.13 -7.88
CA GLU A 173 -24.09 14.05 -6.85
C GLU A 173 -23.01 14.37 -5.80
N HIS A 174 -22.13 13.39 -5.50
CA HIS A 174 -20.97 13.64 -4.63
C HIS A 174 -19.99 14.63 -5.29
N ILE A 175 -19.84 14.57 -6.61
CA ILE A 175 -19.00 15.50 -7.39
C ILE A 175 -19.65 16.88 -7.47
N GLU A 176 -20.95 16.94 -7.75
CA GLU A 176 -21.76 18.17 -7.78
C GLU A 176 -21.64 18.96 -6.47
N GLN A 177 -21.68 18.28 -5.32
CA GLN A 177 -21.56 18.93 -4.01
C GLN A 177 -20.21 19.63 -3.80
N LEU A 178 -19.12 19.06 -4.33
CA LEU A 178 -17.78 19.64 -4.21
C LEU A 178 -17.55 20.81 -5.17
N LEU A 179 -18.14 20.75 -6.37
CA LEU A 179 -17.98 21.76 -7.43
C LEU A 179 -19.04 22.87 -7.38
N LYS A 180 -20.05 22.74 -6.51
CA LYS A 180 -21.10 23.75 -6.33
C LYS A 180 -20.50 25.10 -5.99
N THR A 181 -20.85 26.14 -6.77
CA THR A 181 -20.37 27.51 -6.59
C THR A 181 -20.65 28.01 -5.17
N GLY A 182 -19.61 28.45 -4.48
CA GLY A 182 -19.67 28.97 -3.12
C GLY A 182 -18.28 29.36 -2.61
N GLU A 183 -18.21 29.85 -1.37
CA GLU A 183 -16.96 30.31 -0.75
C GLU A 183 -15.89 29.19 -0.63
N HIS A 184 -16.32 27.93 -0.59
CA HIS A 184 -15.47 26.77 -0.39
C HIS A 184 -15.53 25.76 -1.53
N SER A 185 -15.83 26.23 -2.75
CA SER A 185 -15.93 25.37 -3.94
C SER A 185 -14.57 24.82 -4.36
N TRP A 186 -14.57 23.60 -4.87
CA TRP A 186 -13.45 23.00 -5.59
C TRP A 186 -13.54 23.34 -7.08
N SER A 187 -12.41 23.56 -7.72
CA SER A 187 -12.30 23.49 -9.18
C SER A 187 -12.09 22.04 -9.62
N LEU A 188 -12.33 21.73 -10.91
CA LEU A 188 -12.07 20.40 -11.45
C LEU A 188 -10.59 19.99 -11.32
N ALA A 189 -9.65 20.92 -11.55
CA ALA A 189 -8.22 20.65 -11.44
C ALA A 189 -7.81 20.33 -9.98
N GLU A 190 -8.29 21.12 -9.02
CA GLU A 190 -8.08 20.86 -7.59
C GLU A 190 -8.70 19.52 -7.16
N LEU A 191 -9.90 19.21 -7.64
CA LEU A 191 -10.59 17.96 -7.30
C LEU A 191 -9.85 16.74 -7.86
N ILE A 192 -9.34 16.81 -9.10
CA ILE A 192 -8.54 15.72 -9.69
C ILE A 192 -7.26 15.51 -8.90
N HIS A 193 -6.54 16.59 -8.55
CA HIS A 193 -5.34 16.47 -7.71
C HIS A 193 -5.67 15.85 -6.35
N ALA A 194 -6.75 16.28 -5.69
CA ALA A 194 -7.19 15.71 -4.42
C ALA A 194 -7.57 14.22 -4.55
N VAL A 195 -8.32 13.83 -5.58
CA VAL A 195 -8.70 12.42 -5.83
C VAL A 195 -7.47 11.54 -6.05
N VAL A 196 -6.49 12.02 -6.80
CA VAL A 196 -5.22 11.30 -7.00
C VAL A 196 -4.45 11.15 -5.70
N LEU A 197 -4.34 12.21 -4.88
CA LEU A 197 -3.69 12.14 -3.57
C LEU A 197 -4.40 11.17 -2.61
N LEU A 198 -5.73 11.22 -2.55
CA LEU A 198 -6.53 10.30 -1.74
C LEU A 198 -6.26 8.84 -2.13
N ALA A 199 -6.46 8.50 -3.40
CA ALA A 199 -6.25 7.13 -3.90
C ALA A 199 -4.79 6.67 -3.75
N HIS A 200 -3.83 7.58 -3.93
CA HIS A 200 -2.40 7.30 -3.72
C HIS A 200 -2.12 6.91 -2.27
N TYR A 201 -2.62 7.65 -1.28
CA TYR A 201 -2.33 7.35 0.13
C TYR A 201 -3.21 6.24 0.74
N HIS A 202 -4.38 5.95 0.17
CA HIS A 202 -5.13 4.72 0.48
C HIS A 202 -4.36 3.47 0.04
N SER A 203 -3.88 3.49 -1.21
CA SER A 203 -3.11 2.37 -1.77
C SER A 203 -1.74 2.24 -1.09
N LEU A 204 -1.04 3.35 -0.80
CA LEU A 204 0.22 3.32 -0.07
C LEU A 204 0.06 2.82 1.37
N ALA A 205 -1.08 3.06 2.02
CA ALA A 205 -1.39 2.42 3.30
C ALA A 205 -1.44 0.89 3.17
N SER A 206 -1.98 0.38 2.05
CA SER A 206 -1.98 -1.06 1.74
C SER A 206 -0.56 -1.61 1.66
N PHE A 207 0.33 -0.94 0.92
CA PHE A 207 1.75 -1.31 0.87
C PHE A 207 2.43 -1.22 2.25
N THR A 208 2.16 -0.16 3.01
CA THR A 208 2.75 0.07 4.34
C THR A 208 2.46 -1.07 5.31
N PHE A 209 1.20 -1.51 5.37
CA PHE A 209 0.80 -2.63 6.23
C PHE A 209 1.20 -3.99 5.63
N GLY A 210 1.06 -4.18 4.32
CA GLY A 210 1.42 -5.42 3.63
C GLY A 210 2.90 -5.78 3.72
N CYS A 211 3.78 -4.78 3.63
CA CYS A 211 5.21 -4.92 3.81
C CYS A 211 5.67 -4.75 5.27
N GLY A 212 4.74 -4.53 6.21
CA GLY A 212 5.05 -4.42 7.63
C GLY A 212 6.01 -3.29 8.00
N ILE A 213 5.94 -2.16 7.28
CA ILE A 213 6.87 -1.04 7.40
C ILE A 213 7.01 -0.58 8.87
N SER A 214 8.25 -0.37 9.29
CA SER A 214 8.61 0.09 10.64
C SER A 214 8.41 1.61 10.76
N PRO A 215 8.00 2.12 11.93
CA PRO A 215 8.04 3.56 12.21
C PRO A 215 9.44 4.15 11.97
N GLU A 216 9.49 5.37 11.44
CA GLU A 216 10.73 6.14 11.33
C GLU A 216 11.37 6.36 12.70
N ILE A 217 12.70 6.42 12.76
CA ILE A 217 13.43 6.54 14.04
C ILE A 217 13.01 7.76 14.85
N HIS A 218 12.64 8.87 14.20
CA HIS A 218 12.25 10.12 14.84
C HIS A 218 10.79 10.15 15.29
N ASN A 219 9.99 9.15 14.90
CA ASN A 219 8.58 9.05 15.26
C ASN A 219 8.37 8.18 16.51
N ASP A 220 7.22 8.35 17.16
CA ASP A 220 6.82 7.51 18.29
C ASP A 220 6.79 6.03 17.90
N GLY A 221 7.41 5.20 18.74
CA GLY A 221 7.60 3.77 18.46
C GLY A 221 8.80 3.44 17.56
N GLY A 222 9.50 4.44 17.01
CA GLY A 222 10.73 4.26 16.24
C GLY A 222 12.00 4.23 17.10
N HIS A 223 11.97 4.82 18.29
CA HIS A 223 13.12 4.90 19.19
C HIS A 223 12.79 4.78 20.68
N THR A 224 13.80 4.47 21.48
CA THR A 224 13.77 4.50 22.95
C THR A 224 15.02 5.18 23.49
N PHE A 225 14.86 5.94 24.57
CA PHE A 225 15.98 6.49 25.35
C PHE A 225 16.37 5.58 26.53
N ARG A 226 15.75 4.40 26.66
CA ARG A 226 16.08 3.45 27.72
C ARG A 226 17.45 2.80 27.45
N PRO A 227 18.33 2.68 28.46
CA PRO A 227 19.58 1.94 28.31
C PRO A 227 19.31 0.48 27.94
N PRO A 228 20.23 -0.20 27.22
CA PRO A 228 20.15 -1.65 27.02
C PRO A 228 20.05 -2.32 28.39
N SER A 229 18.95 -3.02 28.66
CA SER A 229 18.92 -3.94 29.79
C SER A 229 19.92 -5.06 29.51
N VAL A 230 20.70 -5.45 30.52
CA VAL A 230 21.66 -6.57 30.47
C VAL A 230 20.97 -7.94 30.37
N SER A 231 19.65 -7.95 30.16
CA SER A 231 18.81 -9.09 29.91
C SER A 231 18.04 -8.81 28.62
N ASN A 232 18.30 -9.62 27.60
CA ASN A 232 17.60 -9.59 26.32
C ASN A 232 16.22 -10.28 26.40
N TYR A 233 15.59 -10.29 27.58
CA TYR A 233 14.21 -10.73 27.77
C TYR A 233 13.35 -9.50 28.06
N CYS A 234 12.62 -9.04 27.04
CA CYS A 234 11.58 -8.04 27.25
C CYS A 234 10.39 -8.71 27.94
N ILE A 235 9.98 -8.18 29.09
CA ILE A 235 8.79 -8.60 29.86
C ILE A 235 7.52 -8.04 29.19
N CYS A 236 7.38 -8.26 27.89
CA CYS A 236 6.11 -8.15 27.15
C CYS A 236 5.70 -9.48 26.51
N ASP A 237 6.54 -10.52 26.61
CA ASP A 237 6.24 -11.87 26.11
C ASP A 237 5.54 -12.78 27.15
N ILE A 238 5.16 -12.25 28.33
CA ILE A 238 4.64 -13.07 29.45
C ILE A 238 3.13 -13.40 29.31
N THR A 239 2.41 -12.86 28.34
CA THR A 239 0.99 -13.27 28.13
C THR A 239 0.79 -14.38 27.11
N ASN A 240 1.84 -15.02 26.60
CA ASN A 240 1.68 -16.27 25.81
C ASN A 240 2.80 -17.29 26.05
N GLY A 241 3.20 -17.45 27.31
CA GLY A 241 4.17 -18.45 27.73
C GLY A 241 3.61 -19.86 27.73
N ASN A 242 3.94 -20.63 26.69
CA ASN A 242 4.24 -22.06 26.86
C ASN A 242 5.56 -22.38 26.13
N HIS A 243 6.68 -22.04 26.78
CA HIS A 243 8.00 -22.59 26.46
C HIS A 243 8.27 -23.73 27.43
N GLY A 244 8.06 -24.97 26.97
CA GLY A 244 8.64 -26.17 27.57
C GLY A 244 10.03 -26.38 26.97
N GLY A 245 11.03 -26.55 27.83
CA GLY A 245 12.45 -26.58 27.50
C GLY A 245 12.89 -27.72 26.58
N GLU A 246 14.08 -27.49 26.02
CA GLU A 246 14.87 -28.46 25.28
C GLU A 246 15.19 -29.69 26.14
N ASP A 247 14.75 -30.86 25.68
CA ASP A 247 15.42 -32.12 25.94
C ASP A 247 15.52 -32.89 24.62
N GLY A 248 16.75 -33.20 24.24
CA GLY A 248 17.08 -33.83 22.96
C GLY A 248 16.49 -35.22 22.84
N HIS A 249 15.75 -35.46 21.76
CA HIS A 249 15.56 -36.78 21.17
C HIS A 249 15.63 -36.66 19.64
N HIS A 250 16.63 -37.30 19.06
CA HIS A 250 16.73 -37.55 17.62
C HIS A 250 15.49 -38.34 17.16
N ILE A 251 14.65 -37.71 16.35
CA ILE A 251 13.69 -38.40 15.50
C ILE A 251 14.01 -38.02 14.06
N THR A 252 14.61 -38.95 13.33
CA THR A 252 14.68 -38.96 11.88
C THR A 252 13.25 -39.02 11.32
N GLY A 253 12.70 -37.86 10.95
CA GLY A 253 11.39 -37.71 10.33
C GLY A 253 11.51 -36.95 9.01
N SER A 254 11.17 -37.61 7.92
CA SER A 254 11.10 -37.06 6.56
C SER A 254 10.08 -35.91 6.47
N VAL A 255 10.53 -34.66 6.32
CA VAL A 255 9.66 -33.47 6.06
C VAL A 255 10.13 -32.66 4.84
N GLY A 256 11.00 -33.22 4.00
CA GLY A 256 11.64 -32.47 2.89
C GLY A 256 10.92 -32.47 1.54
N LEU A 257 9.89 -33.28 1.32
CA LEU A 257 9.42 -33.59 -0.04
C LEU A 257 8.10 -32.91 -0.45
N ASP A 258 7.29 -32.43 0.50
CA ASP A 258 5.92 -31.97 0.22
C ASP A 258 5.86 -30.48 -0.22
N SER A 259 6.85 -29.68 0.18
CA SER A 259 6.84 -28.22 -0.05
C SER A 259 7.20 -27.86 -1.51
N SER A 260 8.31 -28.36 -2.05
CA SER A 260 8.75 -28.09 -3.45
C SER A 260 7.66 -28.35 -4.49
N CYS A 261 6.78 -29.32 -4.20
CA CYS A 261 5.65 -29.69 -5.04
C CYS A 261 4.66 -28.54 -5.27
N GLU A 262 4.42 -27.65 -4.29
CA GLU A 262 3.42 -26.57 -4.42
C GLU A 262 3.78 -25.55 -5.52
N VAL A 263 5.05 -25.16 -5.61
CA VAL A 263 5.54 -24.20 -6.62
C VAL A 263 5.51 -24.84 -8.01
N GLU A 264 5.93 -26.10 -8.12
CA GLU A 264 5.89 -26.86 -9.37
C GLU A 264 4.46 -27.05 -9.88
N VAL A 265 3.51 -27.39 -9.00
CA VAL A 265 2.09 -27.49 -9.34
C VAL A 265 1.52 -26.15 -9.81
N LEU A 266 1.92 -25.04 -9.19
CA LEU A 266 1.49 -23.71 -9.64
C LEU A 266 2.04 -23.38 -11.03
N MET A 267 3.33 -23.64 -11.29
CA MET A 267 3.94 -23.44 -12.60
C MET A 267 3.26 -24.29 -13.69
N GLU A 268 2.98 -25.56 -13.39
CA GLU A 268 2.28 -26.46 -14.30
C GLU A 268 0.87 -25.95 -14.63
N LYS A 269 0.11 -25.48 -13.63
CA LYS A 269 -1.19 -24.85 -13.86
C LYS A 269 -1.09 -23.58 -14.72
N MET A 270 -0.08 -22.75 -14.49
CA MET A 270 0.12 -21.54 -15.29
C MET A 270 0.41 -21.88 -16.74
N LYS A 271 1.23 -22.90 -16.98
CA LYS A 271 1.54 -23.40 -18.31
C LYS A 271 0.30 -23.96 -19.01
N GLN A 272 -0.49 -24.78 -18.32
CA GLN A 272 -1.75 -25.31 -18.85
C GLN A 272 -2.73 -24.20 -19.24
N LEU A 273 -2.88 -23.17 -18.40
CA LEU A 273 -3.74 -22.02 -18.72
C LEU A 273 -3.24 -21.19 -19.90
N GLN A 274 -1.92 -21.16 -20.16
CA GLN A 274 -1.34 -20.50 -21.32
C GLN A 274 -1.56 -21.31 -22.60
N GLU A 275 -1.43 -22.64 -22.54
CA GLU A 275 -1.57 -23.54 -23.68
C GLU A 275 -3.04 -23.75 -24.09
N CYS A 276 -3.96 -23.86 -23.12
CA CYS A 276 -5.38 -24.13 -23.38
C CYS A 276 -6.23 -22.90 -23.73
N ARG A 277 -5.62 -21.70 -23.77
CA ARG A 277 -6.37 -20.43 -23.94
C ARG A 277 -7.13 -20.33 -25.26
N ASP A 278 -6.66 -21.02 -26.29
CA ASP A 278 -7.24 -20.97 -27.65
C ASP A 278 -8.23 -22.13 -27.94
N GLU A 279 -8.33 -23.13 -27.06
CA GLU A 279 -9.06 -24.39 -27.35
C GLU A 279 -10.43 -24.52 -26.66
N GLU A 280 -10.64 -23.89 -25.48
CA GLU A 280 -11.88 -23.99 -24.68
C GLU A 280 -12.33 -22.64 -24.11
N GLU A 281 -12.70 -21.67 -24.97
CA GLU A 281 -13.29 -20.41 -24.49
C GLU A 281 -14.69 -20.64 -23.89
N ALA A 282 -14.82 -20.41 -22.58
CA ALA A 282 -16.10 -20.38 -21.89
C ALA A 282 -17.02 -19.31 -22.51
N SER A 283 -18.33 -19.58 -22.53
CA SER A 283 -19.28 -18.58 -23.04
C SER A 283 -19.26 -17.30 -22.20
N GLN A 284 -19.60 -16.14 -22.80
CA GLN A 284 -19.69 -14.86 -22.10
C GLN A 284 -20.64 -14.89 -20.88
N GLU A 285 -21.73 -15.65 -20.95
CA GLU A 285 -22.67 -15.85 -19.84
C GLU A 285 -22.03 -16.67 -18.69
N GLU A 286 -21.25 -17.68 -19.04
CA GLU A 286 -20.51 -18.47 -18.06
C GLU A 286 -19.41 -17.63 -17.39
N MET A 287 -18.63 -16.86 -18.15
CA MET A 287 -17.61 -15.94 -17.62
C MET A 287 -18.22 -14.93 -16.65
N ALA A 288 -19.38 -14.35 -17.00
CA ALA A 288 -20.13 -13.47 -16.12
C ALA A 288 -20.55 -14.18 -14.82
N THR A 289 -21.02 -15.43 -14.92
CA THR A 289 -21.40 -16.24 -13.75
C THR A 289 -20.20 -16.56 -12.85
N ARG A 290 -19.05 -16.91 -13.44
CA ARG A 290 -17.80 -17.15 -12.71
C ARG A 290 -17.32 -15.89 -11.99
N PHE A 291 -17.45 -14.72 -12.63
CA PHE A 291 -17.18 -13.43 -11.99
C PHE A 291 -18.09 -13.17 -10.78
N GLU A 292 -19.41 -13.34 -10.93
CA GLU A 292 -20.35 -13.10 -9.81
C GLU A 292 -20.09 -14.03 -8.63
N ARG A 293 -19.69 -15.28 -8.90
CA ARG A 293 -19.28 -16.23 -7.87
C ARG A 293 -18.01 -15.75 -7.15
N GLU A 294 -16.94 -15.43 -7.88
CA GLU A 294 -15.68 -14.98 -7.29
C GLU A 294 -15.85 -13.66 -6.51
N LYS A 295 -16.63 -12.72 -7.05
CA LYS A 295 -17.00 -11.46 -6.38
C LYS A 295 -17.71 -11.75 -5.07
N THR A 296 -18.68 -12.66 -5.06
CA THR A 296 -19.42 -13.02 -3.84
C THR A 296 -18.51 -13.71 -2.81
N GLU A 297 -17.69 -14.66 -3.24
CA GLU A 297 -16.76 -15.39 -2.36
C GLU A 297 -15.69 -14.47 -1.77
N SER A 298 -15.11 -13.59 -2.59
CA SER A 298 -14.13 -12.59 -2.14
C SER A 298 -14.73 -11.57 -1.17
N MET A 299 -16.06 -11.39 -1.16
CA MET A 299 -16.77 -10.49 -0.25
C MET A 299 -17.08 -11.12 1.12
N LEU A 300 -17.17 -12.44 1.23
CA LEU A 300 -17.41 -13.14 2.50
C LEU A 300 -16.20 -12.97 3.44
N ALA A 301 -16.43 -12.52 4.67
CA ALA A 301 -15.34 -12.37 5.64
C ALA A 301 -14.77 -13.75 5.99
N PHE A 302 -13.44 -13.85 5.97
CA PHE A 302 -12.76 -14.89 6.70
C PHE A 302 -12.86 -14.50 8.17
N ALA A 303 -13.72 -15.20 8.92
CA ALA A 303 -13.94 -14.96 10.34
C ALA A 303 -12.58 -14.87 11.06
N THR A 304 -12.25 -13.66 11.48
CA THR A 304 -11.17 -13.38 12.42
C THR A 304 -11.87 -12.70 13.59
N ASP A 305 -12.18 -13.50 14.60
CA ASP A 305 -12.57 -12.98 15.91
C ASP A 305 -11.41 -12.16 16.43
N GLU A 306 -11.58 -10.84 16.46
CA GLU A 306 -11.07 -9.89 17.47
C GLU A 306 -11.48 -8.49 17.02
N ASP A 307 -12.68 -8.10 17.46
CA ASP A 307 -13.17 -6.74 17.35
C ASP A 307 -12.69 -5.93 18.56
N LEU A 308 -12.50 -4.62 18.36
CA LEU A 308 -12.02 -3.59 19.30
C LEU A 308 -10.50 -3.38 19.35
N SER A 309 -9.95 -2.77 18.29
CA SER A 309 -8.77 -1.92 18.47
C SER A 309 -9.20 -0.60 19.12
N PRO A 310 -8.50 -0.10 20.16
CA PRO A 310 -8.83 1.19 20.75
C PRO A 310 -8.71 2.30 19.69
N ALA A 311 -9.56 3.32 19.79
CA ALA A 311 -9.51 4.49 18.91
C ALA A 311 -8.07 5.04 18.87
N ARG A 312 -7.39 4.81 17.74
CA ARG A 312 -6.02 5.29 17.56
C ARG A 312 -6.03 6.80 17.45
N GLU A 313 -4.95 7.46 17.87
CA GLU A 313 -4.82 8.92 17.89
C GLU A 313 -5.17 9.60 16.55
N VAL A 314 -4.99 8.89 15.43
CA VAL A 314 -5.27 9.36 14.07
C VAL A 314 -6.75 9.44 13.71
N SER A 315 -7.65 8.84 14.52
CA SER A 315 -9.11 8.89 14.31
C SER A 315 -9.70 10.31 14.35
N LYS A 316 -8.97 11.29 14.90
CA LYS A 316 -9.38 12.70 14.93
C LYS A 316 -9.40 13.38 13.55
N HIS A 317 -8.78 12.78 12.52
CA HIS A 317 -8.62 13.40 11.20
C HIS A 317 -9.68 12.99 10.16
N PHE A 318 -10.69 12.20 10.53
CA PHE A 318 -11.74 11.75 9.61
C PHE A 318 -13.07 11.46 10.31
N GLU A 319 -14.17 11.52 9.54
CA GLU A 319 -15.53 11.23 10.00
C GLU A 319 -15.88 9.74 9.88
N ASP A 320 -16.88 9.29 10.63
CA ASP A 320 -17.40 7.90 10.61
C ASP A 320 -16.28 6.84 10.73
N THR A 321 -15.70 6.78 11.94
CA THR A 321 -14.58 5.89 12.30
C THR A 321 -14.92 4.40 12.18
N SER A 322 -16.21 4.06 12.13
CA SER A 322 -16.71 2.70 11.95
C SER A 322 -16.84 2.27 10.49
N TYR A 323 -16.74 3.21 9.55
CA TYR A 323 -16.91 2.93 8.13
C TYR A 323 -15.66 2.25 7.56
N GLY A 324 -15.82 1.00 7.15
CA GLY A 324 -14.80 0.24 6.43
C GLY A 324 -15.37 -0.50 5.24
N TYR A 325 -14.50 -1.27 4.58
CA TYR A 325 -14.92 -2.27 3.62
C TYR A 325 -15.91 -3.22 4.31
N LYS A 326 -17.08 -3.41 3.71
CA LYS A 326 -18.18 -4.08 4.39
C LYS A 326 -17.95 -5.59 4.39
N ASP A 327 -18.17 -6.23 5.54
CA ASP A 327 -18.42 -7.66 5.57
C ASP A 327 -19.84 -7.93 5.03
N PHE A 328 -19.92 -8.53 3.85
CA PHE A 328 -21.19 -8.84 3.18
C PHE A 328 -21.85 -10.12 3.70
N SER A 329 -21.24 -10.83 4.67
CA SER A 329 -21.74 -12.10 5.21
C SER A 329 -23.12 -12.01 5.87
N ARG A 330 -23.57 -10.80 6.27
CA ARG A 330 -24.80 -10.61 7.08
C ARG A 330 -25.98 -9.93 6.35
N ARG A 331 -25.82 -9.37 5.14
CA ARG A 331 -26.93 -8.75 4.38
C ARG A 331 -26.72 -8.92 2.87
N ARG A 332 -27.80 -9.25 2.14
CA ARG A 332 -27.90 -9.25 0.66
C ARG A 332 -27.66 -7.84 0.08
N MET A 333 -26.47 -7.28 0.26
CA MET A 333 -26.05 -6.05 -0.43
C MET A 333 -25.12 -6.45 -1.56
N HIS A 334 -25.49 -6.06 -2.77
CA HIS A 334 -24.81 -6.40 -4.00
C HIS A 334 -23.87 -5.26 -4.38
N VAL A 335 -22.57 -5.52 -4.50
CA VAL A 335 -21.65 -4.60 -5.18
C VAL A 335 -21.99 -4.64 -6.67
N PRO A 336 -22.37 -3.50 -7.28
CA PRO A 336 -22.77 -3.48 -8.67
C PRO A 336 -21.59 -3.88 -9.56
N THR A 337 -21.87 -4.71 -10.55
CA THR A 337 -20.87 -5.12 -11.53
C THR A 337 -20.60 -3.96 -12.48
N PHE A 338 -19.34 -3.58 -12.57
CA PHE A 338 -18.82 -2.54 -13.44
C PHE A 338 -17.96 -3.21 -14.50
N ARG A 339 -18.40 -3.18 -15.76
CA ARG A 339 -17.60 -3.69 -16.88
C ARG A 339 -16.52 -2.67 -17.21
N VAL A 340 -15.27 -3.11 -17.26
CA VAL A 340 -14.14 -2.22 -17.57
C VAL A 340 -14.28 -1.56 -18.94
N GLN A 341 -14.94 -2.23 -19.89
CA GLN A 341 -15.22 -1.72 -21.24
C GLN A 341 -16.15 -0.49 -21.23
N ASP A 342 -16.99 -0.34 -20.19
CA ASP A 342 -17.87 0.82 -20.07
C ASP A 342 -17.10 2.08 -19.66
N PHE A 343 -15.96 1.92 -18.95
CA PHE A 343 -15.08 3.02 -18.55
C PHE A 343 -13.69 2.47 -18.13
N SER A 344 -12.76 2.39 -19.07
CA SER A 344 -11.38 1.90 -18.84
C SER A 344 -10.41 3.03 -18.51
N TRP A 345 -9.24 2.70 -17.94
CA TRP A 345 -8.16 3.67 -17.76
C TRP A 345 -7.64 4.16 -19.11
N GLU A 346 -7.36 3.23 -20.02
CA GLU A 346 -6.75 3.51 -21.33
C GLU A 346 -7.62 4.42 -22.21
N ASP A 347 -8.93 4.16 -22.27
CA ASP A 347 -9.82 4.91 -23.17
C ASP A 347 -10.36 6.20 -22.52
N HIS A 348 -10.55 6.20 -21.19
CA HIS A 348 -11.29 7.28 -20.51
C HIS A 348 -10.48 7.93 -19.37
N GLY A 349 -10.00 7.13 -18.42
CA GLY A 349 -9.39 7.64 -17.18
C GLY A 349 -8.15 8.50 -17.46
N TYR A 350 -7.23 7.99 -18.28
CA TYR A 350 -5.99 8.67 -18.66
C TYR A 350 -6.27 10.04 -19.30
N SER A 351 -7.15 10.08 -20.30
CA SER A 351 -7.44 11.28 -21.06
C SER A 351 -8.12 12.35 -20.19
N LEU A 352 -9.00 11.94 -19.26
CA LEU A 352 -9.64 12.85 -18.31
C LEU A 352 -8.63 13.48 -17.35
N VAL A 353 -7.76 12.66 -16.74
CA VAL A 353 -6.74 13.16 -15.81
C VAL A 353 -5.80 14.12 -16.54
N ASN A 354 -5.26 13.72 -17.69
CA ASN A 354 -4.30 14.55 -18.42
C ASN A 354 -4.89 15.88 -18.92
N ARG A 355 -6.21 15.91 -19.17
CA ARG A 355 -6.92 17.14 -19.55
C ARG A 355 -7.13 18.10 -18.38
N LEU A 356 -7.33 17.58 -17.16
CA LEU A 356 -7.68 18.39 -15.97
C LEU A 356 -6.47 18.70 -15.08
N TYR A 357 -5.46 17.84 -15.09
CA TYR A 357 -4.17 18.03 -14.43
C TYR A 357 -3.05 17.40 -15.28
N PRO A 358 -2.45 18.19 -16.20
CA PRO A 358 -1.44 17.70 -17.13
C PRO A 358 -0.25 17.02 -16.42
N ASP A 359 0.37 16.09 -17.15
CA ASP A 359 1.53 15.26 -16.76
C ASP A 359 1.23 14.20 -15.69
N VAL A 360 0.26 14.42 -14.78
CA VAL A 360 -0.17 13.38 -13.80
C VAL A 360 -0.74 12.16 -14.50
N GLY A 361 -1.51 12.37 -15.57
CA GLY A 361 -2.05 11.26 -16.37
C GLY A 361 -0.94 10.34 -16.87
N GLN A 362 0.13 10.92 -17.42
CA GLN A 362 1.30 10.18 -17.91
C GLN A 362 2.06 9.47 -16.78
N LEU A 363 2.30 10.16 -15.66
CA LEU A 363 2.99 9.56 -14.51
C LEU A 363 2.25 8.36 -13.93
N LEU A 364 0.92 8.46 -13.81
CA LEU A 364 0.08 7.36 -13.34
C LEU A 364 0.05 6.21 -14.35
N ASP A 365 -0.03 6.51 -15.64
CA ASP A 365 -0.01 5.50 -16.70
C ASP A 365 1.31 4.72 -16.72
N GLU A 366 2.45 5.42 -16.67
CA GLU A 366 3.78 4.83 -16.54
C GLU A 366 3.86 3.92 -15.30
N LYS A 367 3.34 4.38 -14.15
CA LYS A 367 3.37 3.64 -12.89
C LYS A 367 2.52 2.36 -12.94
N PHE A 368 1.29 2.44 -13.46
CA PHE A 368 0.41 1.28 -13.64
C PHE A 368 1.03 0.27 -14.61
N HIS A 369 1.56 0.76 -15.74
CA HIS A 369 2.20 -0.07 -16.74
C HIS A 369 3.43 -0.80 -16.20
N ILE A 370 4.32 -0.09 -15.49
CA ILE A 370 5.51 -0.70 -14.89
C ILE A 370 5.11 -1.75 -13.87
N ALA A 371 4.20 -1.44 -12.93
CA ALA A 371 3.80 -2.41 -11.91
C ALA A 371 3.13 -3.65 -12.50
N TYR A 372 2.23 -3.47 -13.46
CA TYR A 372 1.52 -4.58 -14.10
C TYR A 372 2.46 -5.49 -14.87
N ASN A 373 3.43 -4.93 -15.61
CA ASN A 373 4.33 -5.67 -16.48
C ASN A 373 5.66 -6.08 -15.85
N LEU A 374 5.97 -5.60 -14.64
CA LEU A 374 7.21 -5.95 -13.96
C LEU A 374 7.33 -7.48 -13.82
N THR A 375 8.44 -8.01 -14.30
CA THR A 375 8.78 -9.43 -14.20
C THR A 375 10.28 -9.59 -14.25
N TYR A 376 10.79 -10.53 -13.45
CA TYR A 376 12.17 -11.00 -13.54
C TYR A 376 12.25 -12.36 -14.24
N ASN A 377 11.11 -12.86 -14.73
CA ASN A 377 10.93 -14.21 -15.26
C ASN A 377 11.42 -15.29 -14.28
N THR A 378 11.18 -15.05 -12.99
CA THR A 378 11.53 -15.96 -11.89
C THR A 378 10.31 -16.30 -11.08
N MET A 379 10.30 -17.49 -10.49
CA MET A 379 9.32 -17.91 -9.49
C MET A 379 10.04 -18.74 -8.41
N ALA A 380 10.12 -18.19 -7.20
CA ALA A 380 10.89 -18.74 -6.08
C ALA A 380 12.36 -19.03 -6.47
N MET A 381 12.72 -20.30 -6.60
CA MET A 381 14.05 -20.77 -7.02
C MET A 381 14.18 -21.01 -8.54
N HIS A 382 13.09 -20.91 -9.30
CA HIS A 382 13.05 -21.18 -10.74
C HIS A 382 13.28 -19.90 -11.54
N ASN A 383 14.01 -20.04 -12.65
CA ASN A 383 14.23 -18.98 -13.64
C ASN A 383 13.52 -19.35 -14.95
N ASP A 384 13.43 -18.38 -15.86
CA ASP A 384 12.80 -18.52 -17.18
C ASP A 384 11.31 -18.92 -17.12
N VAL A 385 10.60 -18.42 -16.10
CA VAL A 385 9.17 -18.66 -15.89
C VAL A 385 8.37 -17.43 -16.31
N ASP A 386 7.43 -17.57 -17.25
CA ASP A 386 6.48 -16.49 -17.56
C ASP A 386 5.40 -16.41 -16.46
N THR A 387 5.46 -15.32 -15.69
CA THR A 387 4.55 -15.04 -14.58
C THR A 387 3.32 -14.22 -14.96
N SER A 388 3.12 -13.90 -16.25
CA SER A 388 2.04 -13.04 -16.75
C SER A 388 0.65 -13.46 -16.27
N THR A 389 0.33 -14.76 -16.37
CA THR A 389 -0.96 -15.33 -15.95
C THR A 389 -1.21 -15.11 -14.45
N LEU A 390 -0.19 -15.35 -13.62
CA LEU A 390 -0.30 -15.16 -12.17
C LEU A 390 -0.45 -13.69 -11.78
N ARG A 391 0.36 -12.80 -12.37
CA ARG A 391 0.26 -11.35 -12.12
C ARG A 391 -1.10 -10.80 -12.53
N ARG A 392 -1.62 -11.22 -13.70
CA ARG A 392 -2.96 -10.88 -14.16
C ARG A 392 -4.05 -11.38 -13.21
N ALA A 393 -3.93 -12.60 -12.70
CA ALA A 393 -4.87 -13.14 -11.73
C ALA A 393 -4.90 -12.35 -10.42
N ILE A 394 -3.74 -11.91 -9.91
CA ILE A 394 -3.65 -11.04 -8.72
C ILE A 394 -4.35 -9.70 -8.98
N TRP A 395 -4.02 -9.04 -10.10
CA TRP A 395 -4.63 -7.76 -10.48
C TRP A 395 -6.15 -7.85 -10.60
N ASN A 396 -6.63 -8.86 -11.35
CA ASN A 396 -8.05 -9.07 -11.59
C ASN A 396 -8.80 -9.51 -10.34
N TYR A 397 -8.14 -10.20 -9.41
CA TYR A 397 -8.75 -10.52 -8.11
C TYR A 397 -8.99 -9.26 -7.26
N VAL A 398 -8.04 -8.30 -7.26
CA VAL A 398 -8.24 -6.99 -6.62
C VAL A 398 -9.42 -6.25 -7.24
N HIS A 399 -9.43 -6.12 -8.56
CA HIS A 399 -10.53 -5.47 -9.28
C HIS A 399 -11.89 -6.17 -9.05
N CYS A 400 -11.90 -7.50 -8.98
CA CYS A 400 -13.09 -8.29 -8.64
C CYS A 400 -13.66 -7.92 -7.27
N MET A 401 -12.82 -7.75 -6.24
CA MET A 401 -13.25 -7.33 -4.90
C MET A 401 -13.93 -5.95 -4.88
N PHE A 402 -13.61 -5.09 -5.85
CA PHE A 402 -14.24 -3.78 -6.04
C PHE A 402 -15.42 -3.82 -7.02
N GLY A 403 -15.73 -4.97 -7.62
CA GLY A 403 -16.85 -5.14 -8.56
C GLY A 403 -16.51 -4.83 -10.02
N ILE A 404 -15.23 -4.69 -10.36
CA ILE A 404 -14.76 -4.43 -11.74
C ILE A 404 -14.55 -5.75 -12.48
N ARG A 405 -15.22 -5.91 -13.62
CA ARG A 405 -15.17 -7.09 -14.47
C ARG A 405 -14.47 -6.80 -15.80
N TYR A 406 -13.61 -7.74 -16.18
CA TYR A 406 -12.98 -7.86 -17.49
C TYR A 406 -13.70 -8.96 -18.27
N ASP A 407 -14.37 -8.60 -19.37
CA ASP A 407 -15.18 -9.55 -20.17
C ASP A 407 -14.36 -10.60 -20.93
N ASP A 408 -13.06 -10.38 -21.10
CA ASP A 408 -12.10 -11.26 -21.78
C ASP A 408 -11.28 -12.13 -20.80
N TYR A 409 -11.63 -12.11 -19.51
CA TYR A 409 -10.91 -12.85 -18.47
C TYR A 409 -11.77 -13.94 -17.82
N ASP A 410 -11.25 -15.16 -17.76
CA ASP A 410 -11.89 -16.25 -17.04
C ASP A 410 -11.58 -16.19 -15.55
N TYR A 411 -12.55 -15.74 -14.75
CA TYR A 411 -12.43 -15.68 -13.29
C TYR A 411 -12.27 -17.06 -12.62
N GLY A 412 -12.46 -18.17 -13.36
CA GLY A 412 -12.06 -19.50 -12.95
C GLY A 412 -10.55 -19.62 -12.71
N GLU A 413 -9.71 -18.91 -13.46
CA GLU A 413 -8.24 -18.90 -13.33
C GLU A 413 -7.79 -18.50 -11.91
N ILE A 414 -8.53 -17.58 -11.26
CA ILE A 414 -8.19 -17.07 -9.92
C ILE A 414 -8.17 -18.20 -8.89
N ASN A 415 -9.13 -19.13 -8.92
CA ASN A 415 -9.18 -20.26 -7.99
C ASN A 415 -8.12 -21.32 -8.27
N GLN A 416 -7.62 -21.38 -9.51
CA GLN A 416 -6.59 -22.33 -9.88
C GLN A 416 -5.20 -21.84 -9.41
N LEU A 417 -4.98 -20.53 -9.45
CA LEU A 417 -3.69 -19.88 -9.22
C LEU A 417 -3.52 -19.31 -7.81
N LEU A 418 -4.58 -18.79 -7.19
CA LEU A 418 -4.52 -18.14 -5.88
C LEU A 418 -5.10 -19.05 -4.80
N ASP A 419 -4.23 -19.62 -3.96
CA ASP A 419 -4.67 -20.40 -2.82
C ASP A 419 -5.42 -19.55 -1.77
N ARG A 420 -6.10 -20.24 -0.85
CA ARG A 420 -6.91 -19.58 0.18
C ARG A 420 -6.10 -18.64 1.08
N SER A 421 -4.90 -19.03 1.50
CA SER A 421 -4.07 -18.20 2.38
C SER A 421 -3.65 -16.92 1.67
N PHE A 422 -3.37 -17.03 0.37
CA PHE A 422 -3.00 -15.90 -0.45
C PHE A 422 -4.18 -14.95 -0.69
N LYS A 423 -5.36 -15.48 -1.03
CA LYS A 423 -6.60 -14.70 -1.15
C LYS A 423 -6.93 -13.96 0.15
N VAL A 424 -6.79 -14.62 1.31
CA VAL A 424 -6.97 -13.99 2.63
C VAL A 424 -6.00 -12.83 2.83
N TYR A 425 -4.72 -13.02 2.52
CA TYR A 425 -3.71 -11.98 2.62
C TYR A 425 -4.04 -10.78 1.72
N ILE A 426 -4.31 -11.02 0.43
CA ILE A 426 -4.67 -9.99 -0.55
C ILE A 426 -5.88 -9.18 -0.07
N LYS A 427 -6.94 -9.85 0.36
CA LYS A 427 -8.16 -9.20 0.87
C LYS A 427 -7.88 -8.31 2.08
N ASN A 428 -7.06 -8.76 3.03
CA ASN A 428 -6.71 -7.95 4.19
C ASN A 428 -5.91 -6.72 3.78
N VAL A 429 -4.85 -6.88 2.99
CA VAL A 429 -4.00 -5.77 2.53
C VAL A 429 -4.80 -4.73 1.74
N VAL A 430 -5.72 -5.16 0.88
CA VAL A 430 -6.46 -4.25 0.00
C VAL A 430 -7.68 -3.61 0.70
N CYS A 431 -8.42 -4.36 1.53
CA CYS A 431 -9.72 -3.91 2.04
C CYS A 431 -9.68 -3.46 3.52
N SER A 432 -8.75 -3.99 4.31
CA SER A 432 -8.61 -3.69 5.75
C SER A 432 -7.13 -3.79 6.18
N PRO A 433 -6.24 -3.01 5.54
CA PRO A 433 -4.80 -3.16 5.68
C PRO A 433 -4.33 -3.12 7.14
N GLU A 434 -5.01 -2.36 8.00
CA GLU A 434 -4.73 -2.26 9.43
C GLU A 434 -4.84 -3.58 10.21
N LYS A 435 -5.49 -4.60 9.63
CA LYS A 435 -5.62 -5.97 10.17
C LYS A 435 -4.55 -6.93 9.64
N THR A 436 -3.65 -6.47 8.77
CA THR A 436 -2.57 -7.30 8.22
C THR A 436 -1.58 -7.66 9.31
N THR A 437 -1.24 -8.94 9.41
CA THR A 437 -0.30 -9.45 10.43
C THR A 437 0.87 -10.18 9.80
N LYS A 438 1.98 -10.27 10.53
CA LYS A 438 3.14 -11.08 10.12
C LYS A 438 2.75 -12.54 9.87
N ARG A 439 1.84 -13.09 10.68
CA ARG A 439 1.33 -14.46 10.49
C ARG A 439 0.68 -14.65 9.12
N MET A 440 -0.14 -13.71 8.67
CA MET A 440 -0.72 -13.76 7.33
C MET A 440 0.39 -13.69 6.27
N TYR A 441 1.34 -12.76 6.42
CA TYR A 441 2.49 -12.60 5.52
C TYR A 441 3.34 -13.88 5.40
N ASP A 442 3.63 -14.54 6.52
CA ASP A 442 4.42 -15.79 6.55
C ASP A 442 3.61 -16.99 6.02
N SER A 443 2.28 -16.93 6.05
CA SER A 443 1.43 -18.09 5.75
C SER A 443 1.32 -18.43 4.26
N PHE A 444 1.31 -17.41 3.39
CA PHE A 444 1.24 -17.59 1.93
C PHE A 444 2.65 -17.66 1.33
N TRP A 445 2.79 -18.40 0.22
CA TRP A 445 4.01 -18.45 -0.58
C TRP A 445 5.29 -18.62 0.25
N ARG A 446 5.32 -19.67 1.08
CA ARG A 446 6.39 -19.90 2.07
C ARG A 446 7.78 -20.08 1.45
N GLN A 447 7.83 -20.51 0.20
CA GLN A 447 9.06 -20.77 -0.55
C GLN A 447 9.51 -19.59 -1.42
N PHE A 448 8.64 -18.58 -1.58
CA PHE A 448 8.96 -17.41 -2.37
C PHE A 448 9.81 -16.44 -1.56
N LYS A 449 10.65 -15.69 -2.27
CA LYS A 449 11.53 -14.68 -1.70
C LYS A 449 10.71 -13.52 -1.15
N HIS A 450 11.29 -12.80 -0.18
CA HIS A 450 10.69 -11.57 0.33
C HIS A 450 10.52 -10.51 -0.77
N SER A 451 11.45 -10.43 -1.74
CA SER A 451 11.31 -9.57 -2.93
C SER A 451 10.05 -9.89 -3.74
N GLU A 452 9.71 -11.16 -3.94
CA GLU A 452 8.49 -11.55 -4.66
C GLU A 452 7.22 -11.19 -3.87
N LYS A 453 7.27 -11.26 -2.53
CA LYS A 453 6.17 -10.76 -1.69
C LYS A 453 6.05 -9.24 -1.74
N VAL A 454 7.15 -8.50 -1.82
CA VAL A 454 7.11 -7.03 -2.05
C VAL A 454 6.52 -6.72 -3.42
N HIS A 455 6.92 -7.47 -4.46
CA HIS A 455 6.36 -7.35 -5.81
C HIS A 455 4.84 -7.53 -5.82
N VAL A 456 4.32 -8.54 -5.12
CA VAL A 456 2.86 -8.70 -4.96
C VAL A 456 2.24 -7.45 -4.33
N ASN A 457 2.81 -6.90 -3.26
CA ASN A 457 2.26 -5.69 -2.64
C ASN A 457 2.28 -4.47 -3.57
N LEU A 458 3.21 -4.40 -4.54
CA LEU A 458 3.17 -3.38 -5.60
C LEU A 458 1.94 -3.59 -6.51
N LEU A 459 1.70 -4.80 -6.98
CA LEU A 459 0.51 -5.13 -7.78
C LEU A 459 -0.79 -4.80 -7.03
N LEU A 460 -0.87 -5.16 -5.73
CA LEU A 460 -2.03 -4.88 -4.90
C LEU A 460 -2.29 -3.39 -4.71
N MET A 461 -1.24 -2.62 -4.44
CA MET A 461 -1.30 -1.17 -4.29
C MET A 461 -1.81 -0.51 -5.58
N GLU A 462 -1.22 -0.87 -6.72
CA GLU A 462 -1.53 -0.25 -8.00
C GLU A 462 -2.91 -0.63 -8.55
N ALA A 463 -3.29 -1.91 -8.46
CA ALA A 463 -4.63 -2.36 -8.83
C ALA A 463 -5.71 -1.68 -7.97
N ARG A 464 -5.45 -1.54 -6.67
CA ARG A 464 -6.35 -0.82 -5.77
C ARG A 464 -6.48 0.66 -6.15
N MET A 465 -5.35 1.34 -6.38
CA MET A 465 -5.36 2.75 -6.77
C MET A 465 -6.12 2.95 -8.09
N GLN A 466 -5.89 2.09 -9.09
CA GLN A 466 -6.60 2.16 -10.36
C GLN A 466 -8.11 1.97 -10.19
N ALA A 467 -8.55 0.99 -9.40
CA ALA A 467 -9.96 0.77 -9.11
C ALA A 467 -10.64 2.00 -8.45
N GLU A 468 -10.00 2.59 -7.44
CA GLU A 468 -10.48 3.81 -6.78
C GLU A 468 -10.61 4.98 -7.75
N LEU A 469 -9.61 5.19 -8.60
CA LEU A 469 -9.61 6.25 -9.62
C LEU A 469 -10.70 6.03 -10.67
N LEU A 470 -10.88 4.81 -11.19
CA LEU A 470 -11.88 4.54 -12.22
C LEU A 470 -13.30 4.93 -11.77
N TYR A 471 -13.68 4.61 -10.53
CA TYR A 471 -14.98 4.98 -10.00
C TYR A 471 -15.15 6.50 -9.85
N ALA A 472 -14.15 7.20 -9.31
CA ALA A 472 -14.23 8.65 -9.15
C ALA A 472 -14.19 9.39 -10.49
N LEU A 473 -13.32 8.99 -11.41
CA LEU A 473 -13.20 9.58 -12.74
C LEU A 473 -14.47 9.36 -13.57
N ARG A 474 -15.11 8.19 -13.45
CA ARG A 474 -16.42 7.92 -14.07
C ARG A 474 -17.50 8.86 -13.53
N ALA A 475 -17.56 9.06 -12.21
CA ALA A 475 -18.50 10.00 -11.61
C ALA A 475 -18.23 11.46 -12.02
N ILE A 476 -16.96 11.86 -12.15
CA ILE A 476 -16.58 13.18 -12.67
C ILE A 476 -17.02 13.32 -14.12
N THR A 477 -16.82 12.28 -14.94
CA THR A 477 -17.25 12.28 -16.34
C THR A 477 -18.76 12.49 -16.46
N TRP A 478 -19.54 11.74 -15.67
CA TRP A 478 -21.00 11.89 -15.62
C TRP A 478 -21.50 13.23 -15.10
N TYR A 479 -20.69 13.95 -14.32
CA TYR A 479 -21.00 15.33 -13.93
C TYR A 479 -20.75 16.32 -15.07
N MET A 480 -19.71 16.08 -15.89
CA MET A 480 -19.32 16.97 -16.98
C MET A 480 -20.22 16.85 -18.22
N THR A 481 -20.94 15.73 -18.35
CA THR A 481 -21.92 15.45 -19.41
C THR A 481 -23.34 15.68 -18.93
#